data_AF-A0A1B8UTV8-F1
#
_entry.id   AF-A0A1B8UTV8-F1
#
_cell.length_a   1.000
_cell.length_b   1.000
_cell.length_c   1.000
_cell.angle_alpha   90.00
_cell.angle_beta   90.00
_cell.angle_gamma   90.00
#
_symmetry.space_group_name_H-M   'P 1'
#
loop_
_entity.id
_entity.type
_entity.pdbx_description
1 polymer ?
#
loop_
_entity_poly.entity_id
_entity_poly.type
_entity_poly.pdbx_seq_one_letter_code
_entity_poly.pdbx_strand_id
1 'polypeptide(L)'
;MKKGLAIFICSIMMLSILAGCGGADHAGEKGEQAAAPVEGAAAPNTGKEQVSQTAENKAQLKQELAAAHAEEPTHEDLCAFCQMKIYLREEDMGMFTAQMQTADGQHLYFDDVGCLLNYERDMKEKPAASWVRDYSTLEWVTAKDSTPVKADIKTPMKYGYALFATQDAAQKFVSDNQALKGKEASWKEIDEISHQRYLKRKEKMKNGGMHNGSMNKPMDHGNNGDDKHKSDDKQKNDGKH
;
A
#
# COMPACT_ATOMS: atom_id res chain seq x y z
N MET A 1 -0.65 29.18 28.32
CA MET A 1 -0.49 30.51 27.69
C MET A 1 -0.65 30.36 26.18
N LYS A 2 -1.31 31.28 25.46
CA LYS A 2 -1.63 31.11 24.02
C LYS A 2 -0.77 32.03 23.14
N LYS A 3 0.15 31.46 22.33
CA LYS A 3 0.82 32.05 21.15
C LYS A 3 1.31 30.88 20.27
N GLY A 4 1.21 30.87 18.95
CA GLY A 4 0.48 31.75 18.03
C GLY A 4 0.55 31.15 16.61
N LEU A 5 -0.55 31.18 15.85
CA LEU A 5 -0.61 30.58 14.51
C LEU A 5 -0.08 31.56 13.45
N ALA A 6 0.95 31.19 12.71
CA ALA A 6 1.47 31.97 11.59
C ALA A 6 0.92 31.42 10.27
N ILE A 7 -0.02 32.15 9.66
CA ILE A 7 -0.57 31.83 8.33
C ILE A 7 0.29 32.53 7.28
N PHE A 8 0.98 31.77 6.44
CA PHE A 8 1.80 32.31 5.35
C PHE A 8 1.05 32.19 4.01
N ILE A 9 0.20 33.18 3.72
CA ILE A 9 -0.37 33.36 2.37
C ILE A 9 0.59 34.27 1.60
N CYS A 10 1.21 33.74 0.55
CA CYS A 10 1.95 34.52 -0.45
C CYS A 10 1.38 34.25 -1.83
N SER A 11 1.18 35.32 -2.61
CA SER A 11 0.30 35.29 -3.77
C SER A 11 0.87 34.53 -4.96
N ILE A 12 -0.05 33.91 -5.72
CA ILE A 12 0.16 33.53 -7.11
C ILE A 12 0.56 34.78 -7.90
N MET A 13 1.63 34.69 -8.70
CA MET A 13 1.95 35.68 -9.72
C MET A 13 2.25 34.98 -11.04
N MET A 14 1.21 34.74 -11.84
CA MET A 14 1.37 34.35 -13.25
C MET A 14 1.98 35.52 -14.01
N LEU A 15 3.01 35.24 -14.81
CA LEU A 15 3.56 36.20 -15.78
C LEU A 15 3.59 35.58 -17.18
N SER A 16 2.45 35.63 -17.86
CA SER A 16 2.32 35.20 -19.25
C SER A 16 2.98 36.21 -20.18
N ILE A 17 3.95 35.77 -20.99
CA ILE A 17 4.51 36.56 -22.09
C ILE A 17 4.16 35.83 -23.40
N LEU A 18 3.45 36.53 -24.29
CA LEU A 18 3.06 36.04 -25.61
C LEU A 18 3.83 36.77 -26.72
N ALA A 19 4.12 36.01 -27.79
CA ALA A 19 4.37 36.44 -29.17
C ALA A 19 5.39 37.58 -29.43
N GLY A 20 6.54 37.21 -30.02
CA GLY A 20 7.30 38.08 -30.91
C GLY A 20 6.94 37.79 -32.37
N CYS A 21 6.84 38.83 -33.21
CA CYS A 21 6.30 38.72 -34.58
C CYS A 21 7.38 38.58 -35.67
N GLY A 22 6.98 37.98 -36.80
CA GLY A 22 7.66 38.08 -38.10
C GLY A 22 6.90 37.26 -39.16
N GLY A 23 6.46 37.81 -40.28
CA GLY A 23 6.42 39.24 -40.66
C GLY A 23 5.80 39.46 -42.05
N ALA A 24 5.83 40.71 -42.51
CA ALA A 24 5.73 41.16 -43.90
C ALA A 24 4.38 41.02 -44.69
N ASP A 25 3.79 42.20 -44.92
CA ASP A 25 3.39 42.73 -46.25
C ASP A 25 1.96 42.59 -46.85
N HIS A 26 1.49 43.77 -47.28
CA HIS A 26 0.50 44.12 -48.31
C HIS A 26 -1.01 43.77 -48.18
N ALA A 27 -1.73 44.73 -47.57
CA ALA A 27 -2.77 45.56 -48.20
C ALA A 27 -4.02 44.94 -48.88
N GLY A 28 -5.21 45.33 -48.40
CA GLY A 28 -6.51 45.16 -49.07
C GLY A 28 -7.65 45.83 -48.28
N GLU A 29 -8.62 46.45 -48.96
CA GLU A 29 -9.76 47.14 -48.33
C GLU A 29 -11.04 46.26 -48.26
N LYS A 30 -11.89 46.57 -47.26
CA LYS A 30 -13.38 46.51 -47.25
C LYS A 30 -14.10 45.25 -47.80
N GLY A 31 -14.95 44.65 -46.97
CA GLY A 31 -16.03 43.74 -47.41
C GLY A 31 -17.05 43.48 -46.30
N GLU A 32 -18.35 43.56 -46.62
CA GLU A 32 -19.48 43.48 -45.68
C GLU A 32 -20.44 42.32 -46.08
N GLN A 33 -20.79 41.47 -45.12
CA GLN A 33 -21.97 40.59 -45.02
C GLN A 33 -22.41 39.64 -46.17
N ALA A 34 -22.38 38.33 -45.82
CA ALA A 34 -23.52 37.37 -45.86
C ALA A 34 -23.88 36.54 -47.11
N ALA A 35 -24.64 35.47 -46.81
CA ALA A 35 -25.36 34.50 -47.67
C ALA A 35 -24.60 33.27 -48.26
N ALA A 36 -25.36 32.17 -48.38
CA ALA A 36 -25.06 30.84 -48.93
C ALA A 36 -26.25 30.43 -49.85
N PRO A 37 -26.33 29.28 -50.58
CA PRO A 37 -25.51 28.05 -50.62
C PRO A 37 -24.83 27.84 -52.02
N VAL A 38 -24.53 26.69 -52.67
CA VAL A 38 -24.99 25.26 -52.62
C VAL A 38 -23.92 24.24 -53.09
N GLU A 39 -24.32 22.96 -53.02
CA GLU A 39 -23.78 21.67 -53.52
C GLU A 39 -22.78 21.62 -54.70
N GLY A 40 -21.85 20.64 -54.62
CA GLY A 40 -20.98 20.17 -55.71
C GLY A 40 -20.10 18.98 -55.27
N ALA A 41 -20.38 17.77 -55.77
CA ALA A 41 -19.96 16.51 -55.14
C ALA A 41 -18.54 15.97 -55.46
N ALA A 42 -18.12 14.99 -54.64
CA ALA A 42 -17.15 13.91 -54.86
C ALA A 42 -15.65 14.09 -54.47
N ALA A 43 -15.13 13.03 -53.83
CA ALA A 43 -13.76 12.75 -53.40
C ALA A 43 -13.54 11.20 -53.59
N PRO A 44 -12.54 10.49 -53.02
CA PRO A 44 -11.31 10.89 -52.31
C PRO A 44 -10.04 10.16 -52.82
N ASN A 45 -8.86 10.40 -52.22
CA ASN A 45 -7.79 9.38 -52.21
C ASN A 45 -6.74 9.58 -51.08
N THR A 46 -7.02 9.03 -49.89
CA THR A 46 -6.07 8.95 -48.75
C THR A 46 -6.34 7.69 -47.93
N GLY A 47 -5.40 6.76 -47.86
CA GLY A 47 -5.68 5.44 -47.26
C GLY A 47 -4.50 4.49 -47.07
N LYS A 48 -3.25 4.98 -46.98
CA LYS A 48 -2.06 4.12 -46.78
C LYS A 48 -1.35 4.28 -45.43
N GLU A 49 -1.56 5.38 -44.70
CA GLU A 49 -0.72 5.70 -43.52
C GLU A 49 -1.18 5.04 -42.22
N GLN A 50 -2.50 4.91 -42.00
CA GLN A 50 -3.07 4.33 -40.77
C GLN A 50 -2.70 2.85 -40.51
N VAL A 51 -2.29 2.10 -41.54
CA VAL A 51 -2.08 0.64 -41.42
C VAL A 51 -0.80 0.30 -40.63
N SER A 52 0.28 1.07 -40.77
CA SER A 52 1.55 0.79 -40.07
C SER A 52 1.43 0.99 -38.55
N GLN A 53 1.00 2.19 -38.16
CA GLN A 53 0.88 2.61 -36.76
C GLN A 53 -0.04 1.67 -35.96
N THR A 54 -1.11 1.15 -36.58
CA THR A 54 -2.04 0.20 -35.93
C THR A 54 -1.38 -1.15 -35.61
N ALA A 55 -0.42 -1.61 -36.42
CA ALA A 55 0.30 -2.85 -36.17
C ALA A 55 1.40 -2.70 -35.11
N GLU A 56 2.15 -1.59 -35.16
CA GLU A 56 3.24 -1.28 -34.24
C GLU A 56 2.70 -1.01 -32.82
N ASN A 57 1.66 -0.19 -32.69
CA ASN A 57 0.97 0.04 -31.42
C ASN A 57 0.38 -1.27 -30.85
N LYS A 58 -0.17 -2.14 -31.71
CA LYS A 58 -0.71 -3.45 -31.26
C LYS A 58 0.38 -4.43 -30.84
N ALA A 59 1.58 -4.34 -31.41
CA ALA A 59 2.74 -5.11 -30.96
C ALA A 59 3.24 -4.61 -29.59
N GLN A 60 3.37 -3.29 -29.41
CA GLN A 60 3.74 -2.69 -28.13
C GLN A 60 2.71 -2.99 -27.03
N LEU A 61 1.41 -2.77 -27.27
CA LEU A 61 0.35 -3.07 -26.30
C LEU A 61 0.35 -4.56 -25.88
N LYS A 62 0.67 -5.47 -26.82
CA LYS A 62 0.81 -6.90 -26.52
C LYS A 62 2.10 -7.24 -25.77
N GLN A 63 3.19 -6.52 -26.01
CA GLN A 63 4.45 -6.68 -25.28
C GLN A 63 4.36 -6.12 -23.85
N GLU A 64 3.61 -5.04 -23.67
CA GLU A 64 3.34 -4.39 -22.38
C GLU A 64 2.35 -5.22 -21.54
N LEU A 65 1.28 -5.75 -22.16
CA LEU A 65 0.38 -6.74 -21.55
C LEU A 65 1.07 -8.09 -21.24
N ALA A 66 2.21 -8.39 -21.87
CA ALA A 66 3.05 -9.55 -21.59
C ALA A 66 4.22 -9.23 -20.63
N ALA A 67 4.36 -7.99 -20.18
CA ALA A 67 5.32 -7.60 -19.16
C ALA A 67 4.68 -7.74 -17.77
N ALA A 68 5.48 -8.17 -16.80
CA ALA A 68 5.00 -8.33 -15.43
C ALA A 68 4.72 -6.95 -14.81
N HIS A 69 3.52 -6.75 -14.26
CA HIS A 69 3.04 -5.48 -13.73
C HIS A 69 2.28 -5.67 -12.41
N ALA A 70 2.30 -4.64 -11.55
CA ALA A 70 1.52 -4.62 -10.33
C ALA A 70 0.05 -4.25 -10.62
N GLU A 71 -0.88 -4.88 -9.92
CA GLU A 71 -2.32 -4.56 -9.97
C GLU A 71 -2.83 -4.09 -8.59
N GLU A 72 -3.91 -3.30 -8.54
CA GLU A 72 -4.53 -2.87 -7.29
C GLU A 72 -5.58 -3.89 -6.82
N PRO A 73 -5.48 -4.43 -5.58
CA PRO A 73 -6.46 -5.40 -5.08
C PRO A 73 -7.84 -4.79 -4.83
N THR A 74 -8.83 -5.66 -4.77
CA THR A 74 -10.23 -5.36 -4.45
C THR A 74 -10.59 -5.71 -3.00
N HIS A 75 -11.78 -5.35 -2.52
CA HIS A 75 -12.22 -5.72 -1.16
C HIS A 75 -12.55 -7.22 -1.03
N GLU A 76 -12.74 -7.89 -2.16
CA GLU A 76 -12.99 -9.31 -2.31
C GLU A 76 -11.71 -10.15 -2.20
N ASP A 77 -10.53 -9.53 -2.35
CA ASP A 77 -9.23 -10.20 -2.30
C ASP A 77 -8.80 -10.60 -0.88
N LEU A 78 -8.24 -11.80 -0.79
CA LEU A 78 -7.73 -12.40 0.43
C LEU A 78 -6.24 -12.76 0.27
N CYS A 79 -5.48 -12.66 1.35
CA CYS A 79 -4.08 -13.05 1.37
C CYS A 79 -3.93 -14.54 1.02
N ALA A 80 -3.29 -14.85 -0.11
CA ALA A 80 -3.18 -16.19 -0.67
C ALA A 80 -2.40 -17.19 0.22
N PHE A 81 -1.75 -16.72 1.29
CA PHE A 81 -1.05 -17.54 2.28
C PHE A 81 -1.83 -17.78 3.58
N CYS A 82 -2.67 -16.84 4.03
CA CYS A 82 -3.31 -16.88 5.35
C CYS A 82 -4.84 -16.81 5.32
N GLN A 83 -5.45 -16.52 4.17
CA GLN A 83 -6.89 -16.26 3.97
C GLN A 83 -7.47 -15.12 4.83
N MET A 84 -6.63 -14.16 5.26
CA MET A 84 -7.08 -12.92 5.91
C MET A 84 -7.30 -11.81 4.88
N LYS A 85 -8.04 -10.76 5.25
CA LYS A 85 -8.36 -9.60 4.40
C LYS A 85 -7.09 -8.91 3.88
N ILE A 86 -7.10 -8.50 2.61
CA ILE A 86 -6.16 -7.53 2.03
C ILE A 86 -6.54 -6.09 2.39
N TYR A 87 -5.57 -5.29 2.81
CA TYR A 87 -5.76 -3.85 3.07
C TYR A 87 -5.55 -3.07 1.77
N LEU A 88 -6.55 -2.30 1.35
CA LEU A 88 -6.45 -1.45 0.15
C LEU A 88 -5.53 -0.25 0.40
N ARG A 89 -5.09 0.42 -0.67
CA ARG A 89 -4.08 1.49 -0.64
C ARG A 89 -4.37 2.54 0.44
N GLU A 90 -5.61 3.01 0.54
CA GLU A 90 -6.04 4.08 1.44
C GLU A 90 -6.42 3.62 2.87
N GLU A 91 -6.31 2.32 3.19
CA GLU A 91 -6.64 1.81 4.53
C GLU A 91 -5.44 1.87 5.51
N ASP A 92 -5.72 1.92 6.83
CA ASP A 92 -4.75 1.99 7.95
C ASP A 92 -3.51 1.08 7.88
N MET A 93 -3.57 -0.01 7.11
CA MET A 93 -2.50 -1.00 6.96
C MET A 93 -2.21 -1.34 5.48
N GLY A 94 -2.71 -0.55 4.53
CA GLY A 94 -2.52 -0.73 3.08
C GLY A 94 -1.06 -0.71 2.65
N MET A 95 -0.21 0.03 3.37
CA MET A 95 1.25 0.11 3.16
C MET A 95 2.02 -1.18 3.49
N PHE A 96 1.35 -2.22 4.02
CA PHE A 96 1.93 -3.54 4.25
C PHE A 96 1.50 -4.59 3.23
N THR A 97 0.52 -4.26 2.38
CA THR A 97 0.06 -5.14 1.32
C THR A 97 1.18 -5.37 0.30
N ALA A 98 1.41 -6.63 -0.02
CA ALA A 98 2.35 -7.10 -1.02
C ALA A 98 1.62 -7.94 -2.07
N GLN A 99 2.25 -8.18 -3.21
CA GLN A 99 1.70 -8.99 -4.29
C GLN A 99 2.78 -9.72 -5.08
N MET A 100 2.38 -10.75 -5.80
CA MET A 100 3.18 -11.34 -6.88
C MET A 100 2.30 -11.63 -8.09
N GLN A 101 2.91 -11.64 -9.27
CA GLN A 101 2.30 -12.19 -10.47
C GLN A 101 2.97 -13.53 -10.77
N THR A 102 2.17 -14.59 -10.94
CA THR A 102 2.66 -15.95 -11.23
C THR A 102 3.23 -16.06 -12.66
N ALA A 103 3.90 -17.17 -12.97
CA ALA A 103 4.46 -17.41 -14.31
C ALA A 103 3.40 -17.50 -15.44
N ASP A 104 2.16 -17.84 -15.09
CA ASP A 104 0.98 -17.84 -15.97
C ASP A 104 0.16 -16.53 -15.94
N GLY A 105 0.63 -15.53 -15.19
CA GLY A 105 0.11 -14.16 -15.23
C GLY A 105 -0.95 -13.81 -14.18
N GLN A 106 -1.33 -14.73 -13.29
CA GLN A 106 -2.29 -14.47 -12.21
C GLN A 106 -1.64 -13.62 -11.10
N HIS A 107 -2.35 -12.57 -10.66
CA HIS A 107 -1.99 -11.84 -9.45
C HIS A 107 -2.42 -12.56 -8.17
N LEU A 108 -1.55 -12.51 -7.16
CA LEU A 108 -1.76 -13.04 -5.82
C LEU A 108 -1.38 -11.98 -4.81
N TYR A 109 -2.28 -11.68 -3.87
CA TYR A 109 -2.10 -10.64 -2.86
C TYR A 109 -1.73 -11.22 -1.49
N PHE A 110 -1.06 -10.40 -0.67
CA PHE A 110 -0.61 -10.76 0.69
C PHE A 110 -0.79 -9.57 1.65
N ASP A 111 -1.23 -9.85 2.87
CA ASP A 111 -1.49 -8.84 3.92
C ASP A 111 -0.22 -8.35 4.65
N ASP A 112 0.91 -9.02 4.44
CA ASP A 112 2.20 -8.71 5.04
C ASP A 112 3.33 -9.33 4.20
N VAL A 113 4.51 -8.70 4.13
CA VAL A 113 5.68 -9.22 3.39
C VAL A 113 6.11 -10.62 3.88
N GLY A 114 5.92 -10.93 5.17
CA GLY A 114 6.20 -12.26 5.70
C GLY A 114 5.18 -13.35 5.28
N CYS A 115 4.15 -12.99 4.50
CA CYS A 115 3.25 -13.93 3.85
C CYS A 115 3.64 -14.17 2.39
N LEU A 116 4.04 -13.13 1.65
CA LEU A 116 4.68 -13.22 0.32
C LEU A 116 5.82 -14.25 0.32
N LEU A 117 6.81 -14.07 1.21
CA LEU A 117 8.01 -14.93 1.30
C LEU A 117 7.72 -16.36 1.78
N ASN A 118 6.60 -16.60 2.46
CA ASN A 118 6.23 -17.96 2.85
C ASN A 118 5.40 -18.68 1.78
N TYR A 119 4.68 -17.93 0.93
CA TYR A 119 4.02 -18.46 -0.25
C TYR A 119 5.06 -18.86 -1.32
N GLU A 120 5.95 -17.93 -1.69
CA GLU A 120 6.99 -18.15 -2.72
C GLU A 120 7.85 -19.40 -2.43
N ARG A 121 8.13 -19.67 -1.15
CA ARG A 121 8.93 -20.82 -0.69
C ARG A 121 8.29 -22.19 -0.95
N ASP A 122 6.96 -22.26 -0.96
CA ASP A 122 6.21 -23.50 -1.23
C ASP A 122 5.75 -23.59 -2.71
N MET A 123 6.06 -22.59 -3.56
CA MET A 123 5.80 -22.63 -5.01
C MET A 123 6.76 -23.59 -5.74
N LYS A 124 6.27 -24.19 -6.84
CA LYS A 124 7.09 -25.04 -7.73
C LYS A 124 7.89 -24.25 -8.76
N GLU A 125 7.32 -23.12 -9.19
CA GLU A 125 7.84 -22.22 -10.21
C GLU A 125 7.93 -20.83 -9.60
N LYS A 126 8.88 -20.01 -10.07
CA LYS A 126 9.03 -18.64 -9.54
C LYS A 126 7.93 -17.73 -10.09
N PRO A 127 7.48 -16.71 -9.32
CA PRO A 127 6.65 -15.65 -9.87
C PRO A 127 7.40 -14.91 -10.99
N ALA A 128 6.64 -14.33 -11.93
CA ALA A 128 7.18 -13.46 -12.97
C ALA A 128 7.79 -12.19 -12.37
N ALA A 129 7.11 -11.61 -11.37
CA ALA A 129 7.65 -10.58 -10.48
C ALA A 129 6.84 -10.51 -9.17
N SER A 130 7.41 -9.83 -8.17
CA SER A 130 6.80 -9.57 -6.86
C SER A 130 6.96 -8.10 -6.49
N TRP A 131 5.95 -7.51 -5.86
CA TRP A 131 5.92 -6.10 -5.46
C TRP A 131 5.44 -5.92 -4.02
N VAL A 132 5.81 -4.78 -3.47
CA VAL A 132 5.47 -4.30 -2.13
C VAL A 132 5.14 -2.81 -2.23
N ARG A 133 4.33 -2.25 -1.33
CA ARG A 133 4.19 -0.80 -1.28
C ARG A 133 5.42 -0.15 -0.63
N ASP A 134 5.80 1.02 -1.13
CA ASP A 134 6.58 1.97 -0.35
C ASP A 134 5.75 2.47 0.84
N TYR A 135 6.35 2.43 2.02
CA TYR A 135 5.70 2.74 3.29
C TYR A 135 5.24 4.20 3.42
N SER A 136 5.77 5.11 2.60
CA SER A 136 5.52 6.56 2.66
C SER A 136 4.69 7.08 1.48
N THR A 137 4.89 6.57 0.26
CA THR A 137 4.16 7.01 -0.95
C THR A 137 2.97 6.11 -1.29
N LEU A 138 2.94 4.89 -0.76
CA LEU A 138 1.95 3.84 -1.07
C LEU A 138 2.01 3.34 -2.53
N GLU A 139 3.04 3.74 -3.30
CA GLU A 139 3.28 3.27 -4.66
C GLU A 139 3.92 1.88 -4.67
N TRP A 140 3.73 1.13 -5.76
CA TRP A 140 4.31 -0.21 -5.92
C TRP A 140 5.80 -0.16 -6.24
N VAL A 141 6.58 -0.92 -5.49
CA VAL A 141 8.02 -1.13 -5.65
C VAL A 141 8.27 -2.60 -5.90
N THR A 142 9.12 -2.94 -6.87
CA THR A 142 9.60 -4.32 -7.06
C THR A 142 10.25 -4.81 -5.77
N ALA A 143 9.79 -5.93 -5.21
CA ALA A 143 10.15 -6.38 -3.86
C ALA A 143 11.69 -6.42 -3.65
N LYS A 144 12.40 -7.09 -4.57
CA LYS A 144 13.86 -7.24 -4.56
C LYS A 144 14.66 -5.92 -4.59
N ASP A 145 14.06 -4.83 -5.04
CA ASP A 145 14.73 -3.53 -5.22
C ASP A 145 14.40 -2.55 -4.07
N SER A 146 13.54 -2.95 -3.11
CA SER A 146 13.16 -2.14 -1.95
C SER A 146 14.09 -2.35 -0.73
N THR A 147 14.30 -1.29 0.06
CA THR A 147 15.04 -1.31 1.33
C THR A 147 14.10 -1.57 2.52
N PRO A 148 14.29 -2.65 3.31
CA PRO A 148 13.56 -2.87 4.56
C PRO A 148 14.08 -2.09 5.76
N VAL A 149 13.16 -1.67 6.62
CA VAL A 149 13.42 -1.21 8.00
C VAL A 149 12.63 -2.08 8.97
N LYS A 150 13.29 -2.67 9.97
CA LYS A 150 12.61 -3.31 11.11
C LYS A 150 12.29 -2.23 12.15
N ALA A 151 11.04 -2.13 12.57
CA ALA A 151 10.60 -1.16 13.60
C ALA A 151 9.53 -1.75 14.53
N ASP A 152 9.24 -1.07 15.64
CA ASP A 152 8.16 -1.39 16.59
C ASP A 152 6.78 -0.91 16.07
N ILE A 153 6.47 -1.25 14.82
CA ILE A 153 5.22 -0.89 14.14
C ILE A 153 4.22 -2.04 14.11
N LYS A 154 2.94 -1.71 14.26
CA LYS A 154 1.83 -2.65 14.02
C LYS A 154 1.76 -2.97 12.53
N THR A 155 1.69 -4.26 12.23
CA THR A 155 1.59 -4.88 10.90
C THR A 155 0.53 -5.99 10.98
N PRO A 156 -0.21 -6.31 9.91
CA PRO A 156 -1.28 -7.32 9.95
C PRO A 156 -0.81 -8.65 10.54
N MET A 157 0.34 -9.15 10.08
CA MET A 157 0.93 -10.41 10.56
C MET A 157 2.06 -10.19 11.57
N LYS A 158 2.19 -8.99 12.15
CA LYS A 158 3.10 -8.65 13.26
C LYS A 158 4.58 -8.94 12.97
N TYR A 159 5.02 -8.83 11.72
CA TYR A 159 6.45 -8.89 11.38
C TYR A 159 7.16 -7.56 11.68
N GLY A 160 6.46 -6.44 11.52
CA GLY A 160 6.94 -5.11 11.89
C GLY A 160 8.09 -4.62 11.01
N TYR A 161 7.94 -4.75 9.69
CA TYR A 161 8.83 -4.13 8.71
C TYR A 161 8.08 -3.04 7.93
N ALA A 162 8.76 -1.93 7.68
CA ALA A 162 8.37 -0.91 6.70
C ALA A 162 9.35 -1.04 5.52
N LEU A 163 8.84 -1.04 4.28
CA LEU A 163 9.66 -1.19 3.08
C LEU A 163 9.66 0.12 2.28
N PHE A 164 10.78 0.44 1.65
CA PHE A 164 10.97 1.74 0.99
C PHE A 164 11.55 1.58 -0.40
N ALA A 165 11.17 2.46 -1.33
CA ALA A 165 11.67 2.52 -2.69
C ALA A 165 13.16 2.91 -2.78
N THR A 166 13.70 3.55 -1.72
CA THR A 166 15.09 4.00 -1.66
C THR A 166 15.71 3.84 -0.28
N GLN A 167 17.03 3.72 -0.26
CA GLN A 167 17.86 3.74 0.95
C GLN A 167 17.66 5.03 1.76
N ASP A 168 17.62 6.18 1.09
CA ASP A 168 17.46 7.50 1.70
C ASP A 168 16.11 7.63 2.43
N ALA A 169 15.02 7.08 1.87
CA ALA A 169 13.71 7.08 2.49
C ALA A 169 13.67 6.18 3.74
N ALA A 170 14.29 4.99 3.68
CA ALA A 170 14.46 4.11 4.83
C ALA A 170 15.26 4.78 5.97
N GLN A 171 16.38 5.43 5.63
CA GLN A 171 17.22 6.15 6.60
C GLN A 171 16.51 7.37 7.19
N LYS A 172 15.76 8.12 6.37
CA LYS A 172 14.91 9.21 6.85
C LYS A 172 13.84 8.72 7.81
N PHE A 173 13.15 7.61 7.51
CA PHE A 173 12.16 7.04 8.41
C PHE A 173 12.80 6.63 9.76
N VAL A 174 13.97 5.99 9.76
CA VAL A 174 14.71 5.66 10.99
C VAL A 174 15.09 6.91 11.78
N SER A 175 15.58 7.96 11.11
CA SER A 175 16.00 9.23 11.72
C SER A 175 14.84 9.99 12.36
N ASP A 176 13.73 10.14 11.64
CA ASP A 176 12.54 10.88 12.07
C ASP A 176 11.76 10.15 13.18
N ASN A 177 11.73 8.81 13.15
CA ASN A 177 10.84 7.99 13.99
C ASN A 177 11.57 7.21 15.09
N GLN A 178 12.51 7.85 15.79
CA GLN A 178 13.36 7.22 16.82
C GLN A 178 12.57 6.45 17.90
N ALA A 179 11.36 6.91 18.25
CA ALA A 179 10.47 6.24 19.20
C ALA A 179 10.02 4.82 18.76
N LEU A 180 9.99 4.56 17.44
CA LEU A 180 9.68 3.26 16.85
C LEU A 180 10.90 2.30 16.82
N LYS A 181 12.06 2.73 17.33
CA LYS A 181 13.32 1.95 17.37
C LYS A 181 13.69 1.34 16.00
N GLY A 182 13.47 2.10 14.93
CA GLY A 182 13.75 1.67 13.57
C GLY A 182 15.22 1.30 13.39
N LYS A 183 15.49 0.20 12.69
CA LYS A 183 16.82 -0.16 12.16
C LYS A 183 16.69 -0.62 10.72
N GLU A 184 17.69 -0.32 9.90
CA GLU A 184 17.83 -0.98 8.60
C GLU A 184 17.85 -2.51 8.77
N ALA A 185 17.28 -3.20 7.79
CA ALA A 185 17.19 -4.65 7.78
C ALA A 185 17.30 -5.21 6.36
N SER A 186 17.74 -6.46 6.27
CA SER A 186 17.87 -7.20 5.02
C SER A 186 16.62 -8.00 4.71
N TRP A 187 16.36 -8.24 3.41
CA TRP A 187 15.35 -9.21 2.96
C TRP A 187 15.56 -10.61 3.56
N LYS A 188 16.82 -10.98 3.81
CA LYS A 188 17.20 -12.23 4.50
C LYS A 188 16.67 -12.29 5.94
N GLU A 189 16.70 -11.19 6.70
CA GLU A 189 16.11 -11.16 8.05
C GLU A 189 14.58 -11.36 8.00
N ILE A 190 13.90 -10.81 6.99
CA ILE A 190 12.45 -11.04 6.79
C ILE A 190 12.19 -12.52 6.47
N ASP A 191 12.97 -13.10 5.55
CA ASP A 191 12.87 -14.51 5.18
C ASP A 191 13.08 -15.44 6.39
N GLU A 192 14.11 -15.17 7.20
CA GLU A 192 14.42 -15.97 8.37
C GLU A 192 13.32 -15.90 9.43
N ILE A 193 12.78 -14.71 9.77
CA ILE A 193 11.70 -14.63 10.77
C ILE A 193 10.36 -15.16 10.24
N SER A 194 10.07 -15.01 8.94
CA SER A 194 8.87 -15.53 8.30
C SER A 194 8.91 -17.06 8.21
N HIS A 195 10.03 -17.64 7.79
CA HIS A 195 10.22 -19.08 7.73
C HIS A 195 10.23 -19.71 9.13
N GLN A 196 10.91 -19.10 10.12
CA GLN A 196 10.93 -19.60 11.50
C GLN A 196 9.53 -19.60 12.15
N ARG A 197 8.70 -18.58 11.87
CA ARG A 197 7.30 -18.56 12.31
C ARG A 197 6.45 -19.59 11.57
N TYR A 198 6.71 -19.81 10.28
CA TYR A 198 6.00 -20.79 9.47
C TYR A 198 6.27 -22.24 9.92
N LEU A 199 7.53 -22.61 10.13
CA LEU A 199 7.91 -23.94 10.64
C LEU A 199 7.27 -24.21 11.99
N LYS A 200 7.29 -23.25 12.92
CA LYS A 200 6.63 -23.37 14.24
C LYS A 200 5.10 -23.50 14.14
N ARG A 201 4.46 -22.97 13.09
CA ARG A 201 3.04 -23.23 12.78
C ARG A 201 2.84 -24.66 12.22
N LYS A 202 3.63 -25.06 11.21
CA LYS A 202 3.61 -26.42 10.62
C LYS A 202 3.85 -27.51 11.70
N GLU A 203 4.77 -27.30 12.63
CA GLU A 203 5.05 -28.19 13.77
C GLU A 203 3.87 -28.29 14.74
N LYS A 204 3.33 -27.15 15.21
CA LYS A 204 2.18 -27.15 16.13
C LYS A 204 0.93 -27.81 15.54
N MET A 205 0.72 -27.70 14.23
CA MET A 205 -0.41 -28.38 13.56
C MET A 205 -0.19 -29.91 13.44
N LYS A 206 1.06 -30.38 13.32
CA LYS A 206 1.38 -31.82 13.36
C LYS A 206 1.23 -32.39 14.78
N ASN A 207 1.71 -31.66 15.79
CA ASN A 207 1.76 -32.13 17.17
C ASN A 207 0.43 -31.92 17.93
N GLY A 208 -0.48 -31.09 17.40
CA GLY A 208 -1.77 -30.72 18.00
C GLY A 208 -2.99 -31.36 17.35
N GLY A 209 -2.85 -32.56 16.77
CA GLY A 209 -3.95 -33.27 16.11
C GLY A 209 -5.09 -33.66 17.07
N MET A 210 -6.34 -33.38 16.66
CA MET A 210 -7.59 -33.83 17.30
C MET A 210 -7.92 -33.30 18.71
N HIS A 211 -8.27 -32.02 18.79
CA HIS A 211 -9.24 -31.52 19.79
C HIS A 211 -10.54 -31.03 19.13
N ASN A 212 -11.24 -31.96 18.46
CA ASN A 212 -12.67 -31.78 18.16
C ASN A 212 -13.47 -32.27 19.38
N GLY A 213 -13.73 -31.37 20.34
CA GLY A 213 -14.18 -31.75 21.68
C GLY A 213 -15.12 -30.71 22.32
N SER A 214 -16.40 -30.78 21.95
CA SER A 214 -17.58 -30.30 22.69
C SER A 214 -17.42 -29.03 23.54
N MET A 215 -17.90 -27.89 23.03
CA MET A 215 -18.16 -26.69 23.83
C MET A 215 -19.39 -26.89 24.75
N ASN A 216 -19.26 -27.76 25.75
CA ASN A 216 -20.24 -27.95 26.82
C ASN A 216 -19.53 -28.01 28.17
N LYS A 217 -19.24 -26.84 28.73
CA LYS A 217 -18.93 -26.68 30.15
C LYS A 217 -19.56 -25.36 30.61
N PRO A 218 -20.50 -25.37 31.58
CA PRO A 218 -21.15 -24.16 32.02
C PRO A 218 -20.15 -23.23 32.71
N MET A 219 -20.34 -21.91 32.53
CA MET A 219 -19.62 -20.91 33.32
C MET A 219 -20.08 -20.99 34.78
N ASP A 220 -19.20 -21.42 35.66
CA ASP A 220 -19.44 -21.34 37.10
C ASP A 220 -19.29 -19.88 37.55
N HIS A 221 -20.41 -19.24 37.92
CA HIS A 221 -20.42 -17.87 38.43
C HIS A 221 -20.01 -17.86 39.90
N GLY A 222 -18.71 -18.04 40.13
CA GLY A 222 -18.07 -18.02 41.44
C GLY A 222 -18.37 -16.72 42.21
N ASN A 223 -19.23 -16.84 43.23
CA ASN A 223 -19.63 -15.77 44.13
C ASN A 223 -18.45 -15.32 45.02
N ASN A 224 -17.82 -14.19 44.68
CA ASN A 224 -16.86 -13.51 45.56
C ASN A 224 -17.62 -12.64 46.57
N GLY A 225 -17.64 -13.05 47.84
CA GLY A 225 -18.23 -12.27 48.92
C GLY A 225 -17.31 -11.14 49.40
N ASP A 226 -17.89 -9.97 49.69
CA ASP A 226 -17.18 -8.81 50.19
C ASP A 226 -16.64 -9.02 51.62
N ASP A 227 -15.33 -8.86 51.82
CA ASP A 227 -14.72 -9.03 53.15
C ASP A 227 -14.09 -7.73 53.71
N LYS A 228 -14.91 -7.04 54.53
CA LYS A 228 -14.54 -6.13 55.62
C LYS A 228 -13.60 -4.96 55.30
N HIS A 229 -14.20 -3.85 54.91
CA HIS A 229 -13.65 -2.53 55.22
C HIS A 229 -13.52 -2.38 56.75
N LYS A 230 -12.32 -2.07 57.27
CA LYS A 230 -12.16 -1.55 58.63
C LYS A 230 -12.28 -0.02 58.61
N SER A 231 -13.03 0.51 59.57
CA SER A 231 -13.13 1.94 59.87
C SER A 231 -12.58 2.18 61.28
N ASP A 232 -11.42 2.84 61.38
CA ASP A 232 -10.85 3.25 62.67
C ASP A 232 -11.59 4.51 63.17
N ASP A 233 -12.75 4.32 63.81
CA ASP A 233 -13.45 5.41 64.49
C ASP A 233 -12.75 5.75 65.82
N LYS A 234 -12.59 7.05 66.08
CA LYS A 234 -11.65 7.60 67.06
C LYS A 234 -12.38 8.38 68.15
N GLN A 235 -13.32 7.73 68.82
CA GLN A 235 -14.03 8.34 69.94
C GLN A 235 -13.11 8.58 71.14
N LYS A 236 -13.23 9.79 71.69
CA LYS A 236 -12.69 10.18 72.99
C LYS A 236 -13.56 9.55 74.09
N ASN A 237 -12.98 9.34 75.27
CA ASN A 237 -13.76 9.41 76.51
C ASN A 237 -12.90 10.02 77.61
N ASP A 238 -13.54 10.69 78.56
CA ASP A 238 -12.90 11.58 79.54
C ASP A 238 -12.85 10.95 80.95
N GLY A 239 -11.90 11.43 81.76
CA GLY A 239 -11.76 11.09 83.18
C GLY A 239 -10.49 10.29 83.53
N LYS A 240 -10.00 10.34 84.76
CA LYS A 240 -10.57 11.01 85.96
C LYS A 240 -9.50 11.23 87.05
N HIS A 241 -9.55 12.42 87.66
CA HIS A 241 -8.85 12.87 88.89
C HIS A 241 -7.32 12.71 88.93
#